data_AF-A0A1F8V739-F1
#
_entry.id   AF-A0A1F8V739-F1
#
_cell.length_a   1.000
_cell.length_b   1.000
_cell.length_c   1.000
_cell.angle_alpha   90.00
_cell.angle_beta   90.00
_cell.angle_gamma   90.00
#
_symmetry.space_group_name_H-M   'P 1'
#
loop_
_entity.id
_entity.type
_entity.pdbx_description
1 polymer ?
#
loop_
_entity_poly.entity_id
_entity_poly.type
_entity_poly.pdbx_seq_one_letter_code
_entity_poly.pdbx_strand_id
1 'polypeptide(L)'
;MKNYQSLYYPEYYTMLSDGNSIKTSRRECFAPPEEPTEDNPFRQRWYYDPEAGYAIRLSRNKMGDDIGKRNAADLKSEERYQVHKSQCVWKNTNKCNQDCDHCNRRENRTVELDKTYTDENNGRISKFDPADESADITTIIEDKALLAALISILDKLSPEDRELWEFLKTKVKKQAIADRYNLTLDGVRYREQRLFAKLRSDKALCDFFEKH
;
A
#
# COMPACT_ATOMS: atom_id res chain seq x y z
N MET A 1 16.80 -27.59 1.29
CA MET A 1 15.36 -27.54 1.01
C MET A 1 14.70 -28.41 2.05
N LYS A 2 13.77 -27.87 2.83
CA LYS A 2 13.06 -28.62 3.86
C LYS A 2 12.31 -29.78 3.22
N ASN A 3 12.16 -30.87 3.96
CA ASN A 3 11.30 -31.97 3.54
C ASN A 3 9.85 -31.63 3.92
N TYR A 4 9.15 -30.91 3.04
CA TYR A 4 7.77 -30.48 3.27
C TYR A 4 6.79 -31.66 3.48
N GLN A 5 7.05 -32.86 2.93
CA GLN A 5 6.21 -34.04 3.19
C GLN A 5 6.28 -34.51 4.65
N SER A 6 7.39 -34.26 5.34
CA SER A 6 7.55 -34.60 6.76
C SER A 6 6.80 -33.66 7.70
N LEU A 7 6.38 -32.48 7.22
CA LEU A 7 5.64 -31.52 8.03
C LEU A 7 4.20 -32.00 8.29
N TYR A 8 3.66 -31.63 9.45
CA TYR A 8 2.25 -31.82 9.76
C TYR A 8 1.42 -30.69 9.14
N TYR A 9 0.26 -31.04 8.59
CA TYR A 9 -0.71 -30.10 8.04
C TYR A 9 -2.08 -30.43 8.62
N PRO A 10 -2.86 -29.45 9.07
CA PRO A 10 -4.26 -29.64 9.45
C PRO A 10 -5.12 -30.32 8.36
N GLU A 11 -4.89 -29.99 7.10
CA GLU A 11 -5.77 -30.37 6.00
C GLU A 11 -5.02 -31.00 4.80
N TYR A 12 -5.63 -31.98 4.15
CA TYR A 12 -5.04 -32.70 3.01
C TYR A 12 -6.03 -32.83 1.87
N TYR A 13 -5.53 -32.67 0.64
CA TYR A 13 -6.36 -32.72 -0.57
C TYR A 13 -5.69 -33.53 -1.69
N THR A 14 -6.51 -34.03 -2.62
CA THR A 14 -6.07 -34.58 -3.92
C THR A 14 -6.72 -33.80 -5.04
N MET A 15 -5.92 -33.39 -6.03
CA MET A 15 -6.38 -32.68 -7.22
C MET A 15 -6.80 -33.69 -8.29
N LEU A 16 -8.03 -33.53 -8.75
CA LEU A 16 -8.62 -34.26 -9.87
C LEU A 16 -8.07 -33.72 -11.21
N SER A 17 -8.31 -34.45 -12.30
CA SER A 17 -7.80 -34.10 -13.63
C SER A 17 -8.36 -32.78 -14.19
N ASP A 18 -9.52 -32.36 -13.72
CA ASP A 18 -10.19 -31.10 -14.06
C ASP A 18 -9.64 -29.89 -13.28
N GLY A 19 -8.76 -30.12 -12.31
CA GLY A 19 -8.18 -29.10 -11.43
C GLY A 19 -8.92 -28.86 -10.13
N ASN A 20 -10.07 -29.51 -9.92
CA ASN A 20 -10.78 -29.44 -8.66
C ASN A 20 -10.06 -30.27 -7.59
N SER A 21 -10.10 -29.82 -6.33
CA SER A 21 -9.50 -30.53 -5.20
C SER A 21 -10.57 -31.14 -4.30
N ILE A 22 -10.34 -32.39 -3.89
CA ILE A 22 -11.19 -33.09 -2.91
C ILE A 22 -10.41 -33.34 -1.63
N LYS A 23 -11.07 -33.16 -0.47
CA LYS A 23 -10.48 -33.42 0.84
C LYS A 23 -10.22 -34.92 1.02
N THR A 24 -9.05 -35.25 1.55
CA THR A 24 -8.56 -36.63 1.68
C THR A 24 -7.77 -36.81 2.98
N SER A 25 -7.30 -38.03 3.24
CA SER A 25 -6.43 -38.34 4.37
C SER A 25 -4.96 -38.01 4.05
N ARG A 26 -4.13 -37.79 5.09
CA ARG A 26 -2.67 -37.65 4.93
C ARG A 26 -2.05 -38.83 4.17
N ARG A 27 -2.54 -40.04 4.45
CA ARG A 27 -2.05 -41.30 3.86
C ARG A 27 -2.30 -41.34 2.36
N GLU A 28 -3.46 -40.88 1.91
CA GLU A 28 -3.81 -40.82 0.49
C GLU A 28 -3.07 -39.69 -0.23
N CYS A 29 -3.01 -38.48 0.35
CA CYS A 29 -2.29 -37.35 -0.24
C CYS A 29 -0.79 -37.68 -0.46
N PHE A 30 -0.14 -38.26 0.56
CA PHE A 30 1.26 -38.69 0.50
C PHE A 30 1.43 -40.17 0.16
N ALA A 31 0.47 -40.77 -0.54
CA ALA A 31 0.64 -42.12 -1.09
C ALA A 31 1.90 -42.18 -1.97
N PRO A 32 2.56 -43.34 -2.10
CA PRO A 32 3.73 -43.50 -2.95
C PRO A 32 3.48 -42.90 -4.36
N PRO A 33 4.47 -42.20 -4.94
CA PRO A 33 4.35 -41.70 -6.30
C PRO A 33 4.38 -42.88 -7.28
N GLU A 34 3.48 -42.85 -8.25
CA GLU A 34 3.56 -43.75 -9.40
C GLU A 34 4.71 -43.31 -10.32
N GLU A 35 5.35 -44.28 -10.98
CA GLU A 35 6.42 -44.00 -11.91
C GLU A 35 5.90 -43.33 -13.20
N PRO A 36 6.65 -42.38 -13.79
CA PRO A 36 6.38 -41.86 -15.12
C PRO A 36 6.36 -42.98 -16.16
N THR A 37 5.27 -43.10 -16.91
CA THR A 37 5.13 -44.02 -18.05
C THR A 37 5.16 -43.24 -19.36
N GLU A 38 5.28 -43.94 -20.50
CA GLU A 38 5.21 -43.28 -21.82
C GLU A 38 3.87 -42.54 -22.01
N ASP A 39 2.76 -43.13 -21.55
CA ASP A 39 1.42 -42.53 -21.62
C ASP A 39 1.23 -41.34 -20.66
N ASN A 40 1.93 -41.34 -19.52
CA ASN A 40 1.92 -40.26 -18.55
C ASN A 40 3.33 -39.91 -18.05
N PRO A 41 4.03 -39.01 -18.76
CA PRO A 41 5.41 -38.64 -18.42
C PRO A 41 5.52 -37.73 -17.19
N PHE A 42 4.40 -37.26 -16.64
CA PHE A 42 4.40 -36.33 -15.52
C PHE A 42 4.68 -37.06 -14.20
N ARG A 43 5.68 -36.54 -13.46
CA ARG A 43 6.01 -37.00 -12.11
C ARG A 43 4.95 -36.53 -11.12
N GLN A 44 4.70 -37.32 -10.07
CA GLN A 44 3.85 -36.89 -8.98
C GLN A 44 4.43 -35.64 -8.31
N ARG A 45 3.60 -34.60 -8.16
CA ARG A 45 3.93 -33.37 -7.45
C ARG A 45 2.96 -33.09 -6.33
N TRP A 46 3.37 -32.20 -5.44
CA TRP A 46 2.56 -31.71 -4.35
C TRP A 46 2.64 -30.19 -4.31
N TYR A 47 1.55 -29.59 -3.85
CA TYR A 47 1.49 -28.20 -3.45
C TYR A 47 1.46 -28.16 -1.92
N TYR A 48 2.30 -27.31 -1.33
CA TYR A 48 2.33 -27.11 0.11
C TYR A 48 2.02 -25.65 0.43
N ASP A 49 1.16 -25.46 1.42
CA ASP A 49 0.94 -24.18 2.08
C ASP A 49 1.11 -24.36 3.59
N PRO A 50 2.32 -24.15 4.12
CA PRO A 50 2.58 -24.26 5.55
C PRO A 50 1.82 -23.23 6.38
N GLU A 51 1.49 -22.06 5.82
CA GLU A 51 0.83 -20.97 6.52
C GLU A 51 -0.68 -21.22 6.62
N ALA A 52 -1.32 -21.55 5.50
CA ALA A 52 -2.73 -21.94 5.48
C ALA A 52 -2.98 -23.36 6.01
N GLY A 53 -1.93 -24.16 6.20
CA GLY A 53 -1.98 -25.45 6.89
C GLY A 53 -2.53 -26.59 6.03
N TYR A 54 -2.23 -26.62 4.73
CA TYR A 54 -2.65 -27.74 3.88
C TYR A 54 -1.61 -28.21 2.87
N ALA A 55 -1.77 -29.47 2.45
CA ALA A 55 -1.01 -30.07 1.37
C ALA A 55 -1.94 -30.73 0.34
N ILE A 56 -1.63 -30.53 -0.95
CA ILE A 56 -2.42 -31.06 -2.06
C ILE A 56 -1.55 -31.99 -2.90
N ARG A 57 -2.01 -33.23 -3.12
CA ARG A 57 -1.47 -34.13 -4.13
C ARG A 57 -1.96 -33.67 -5.50
N LEU A 58 -1.06 -33.20 -6.36
CA LEU A 58 -1.43 -32.64 -7.66
C LEU A 58 -1.67 -33.76 -8.69
N SER A 59 -2.61 -33.55 -9.61
CA SER A 59 -2.84 -34.47 -10.73
C SER A 59 -1.58 -34.57 -11.61
N ARG A 60 -1.28 -35.77 -12.11
CA ARG A 60 -0.16 -36.04 -13.03
C ARG A 60 -0.49 -35.58 -14.46
N ASN A 61 -0.56 -34.26 -14.65
CA ASN A 61 -0.77 -33.60 -15.93
C ASN A 61 0.08 -32.33 -15.99
N LYS A 62 0.08 -31.65 -17.15
CA LYS A 62 0.84 -30.41 -17.35
C LYS A 62 0.53 -29.34 -16.29
N MET A 63 -0.74 -29.16 -15.97
CA MET A 63 -1.19 -28.17 -14.98
C MET A 63 -0.64 -28.46 -13.58
N GLY A 64 -0.74 -29.72 -13.11
CA GLY A 64 -0.18 -30.12 -11.82
C GLY A 64 1.35 -30.04 -11.78
N ASP A 65 2.02 -30.33 -12.90
CA ASP A 65 3.47 -30.17 -13.02
C ASP A 65 3.90 -28.69 -12.88
N ASP A 66 3.22 -27.80 -13.60
CA ASP A 66 3.49 -26.36 -13.60
C ASP A 66 3.22 -25.72 -12.22
N ILE A 67 2.09 -26.06 -11.59
CA ILE A 67 1.74 -25.59 -10.23
C ILE A 67 2.78 -26.06 -9.22
N GLY A 68 3.13 -27.36 -9.24
CA GLY A 68 4.09 -27.92 -8.30
C GLY A 68 5.50 -27.33 -8.47
N LYS A 69 5.93 -27.04 -9.69
CA LYS A 69 7.21 -26.35 -9.95
C LYS A 69 7.21 -24.93 -9.40
N ARG A 70 6.14 -24.18 -9.62
CA ARG A 70 6.01 -22.80 -9.11
C ARG A 70 6.03 -22.78 -7.58
N ASN A 71 5.18 -23.58 -6.94
CA ASN A 71 5.13 -23.67 -5.47
C ASN A 71 6.49 -24.09 -4.87
N ALA A 72 7.18 -25.06 -5.47
CA ALA A 72 8.52 -25.44 -5.00
C ALA A 72 9.56 -24.31 -5.16
N ALA A 73 9.48 -23.51 -6.23
CA ALA A 73 10.35 -22.36 -6.43
C ALA A 73 10.10 -21.27 -5.38
N ASP A 74 8.82 -20.99 -5.11
CA ASP A 74 8.38 -19.98 -4.13
C ASP A 74 8.82 -20.38 -2.71
N LEU A 75 8.52 -21.61 -2.27
CA LEU A 75 8.95 -22.14 -0.97
C LEU A 75 10.47 -22.07 -0.79
N LYS A 76 11.23 -22.43 -1.84
CA LYS A 76 12.69 -22.32 -1.81
C LYS A 76 13.15 -20.86 -1.73
N SER A 77 12.42 -19.93 -2.35
CA SER A 77 12.71 -18.50 -2.28
C SER A 77 12.50 -17.96 -0.89
N GLU A 78 11.37 -18.32 -0.27
CA GLU A 78 11.04 -17.97 1.09
C GLU A 78 12.05 -18.54 2.09
N GLU A 79 12.45 -19.80 1.95
CA GLU A 79 13.54 -20.40 2.75
C GLU A 79 14.82 -19.57 2.67
N ARG A 80 15.21 -19.13 1.46
CA ARG A 80 16.40 -18.28 1.27
C ARG A 80 16.22 -16.91 1.92
N TYR A 81 15.04 -16.33 1.81
CA TYR A 81 14.73 -15.03 2.42
C TYR A 81 14.84 -15.10 3.95
N GLN A 82 14.24 -16.11 4.57
CA GLN A 82 14.29 -16.30 6.03
C GLN A 82 15.73 -16.49 6.55
N VAL A 83 16.56 -17.24 5.81
CA VAL A 83 18.00 -17.37 6.12
C VAL A 83 18.72 -16.03 5.96
N HIS A 84 18.47 -15.30 4.87
CA HIS A 84 19.19 -14.07 4.56
C HIS A 84 18.85 -12.90 5.48
N LYS A 85 17.60 -12.83 5.96
CA LYS A 85 17.11 -11.78 6.86
C LYS A 85 17.93 -11.66 8.15
N SER A 86 18.41 -12.79 8.67
CA SER A 86 19.19 -12.88 9.91
C SER A 86 20.68 -13.17 9.67
N GLN A 87 21.12 -13.26 8.41
CA GLN A 87 22.51 -13.60 8.08
C GLN A 87 23.44 -12.39 8.18
N CYS A 88 24.62 -12.60 8.76
CA CYS A 88 25.68 -11.60 8.82
C CYS A 88 26.15 -11.17 7.41
N VAL A 89 26.14 -9.86 7.15
CA VAL A 89 26.58 -9.25 5.87
C VAL A 89 28.07 -9.50 5.61
N TRP A 90 28.86 -9.54 6.68
CA TRP A 90 30.31 -9.68 6.60
C TRP A 90 30.77 -11.13 6.61
N LYS A 91 29.83 -12.11 6.58
CA LYS A 91 30.18 -13.53 6.55
C LYS A 91 31.14 -13.80 5.38
N ASN A 92 32.26 -14.45 5.66
CA ASN A 92 33.32 -14.76 4.69
C ASN A 92 34.02 -13.51 4.08
N THR A 93 34.03 -12.38 4.79
CA THR A 93 34.80 -11.19 4.40
C THR A 93 35.88 -10.87 5.43
N ASN A 94 36.97 -10.24 5.00
CA ASN A 94 38.08 -9.83 5.88
C ASN A 94 37.76 -8.59 6.73
N LYS A 95 36.54 -8.05 6.62
CA LYS A 95 36.09 -6.82 7.28
C LYS A 95 35.41 -7.08 8.63
N CYS A 96 35.34 -8.34 9.06
CA CYS A 96 34.82 -8.78 10.34
C CYS A 96 35.66 -9.96 10.86
N ASN A 97 35.93 -9.99 12.17
CA ASN A 97 36.68 -11.04 12.86
C ASN A 97 35.93 -12.39 12.92
N GLN A 98 34.68 -12.45 12.45
CA GLN A 98 33.80 -13.63 12.40
C GLN A 98 33.53 -14.28 13.77
N ASP A 99 33.84 -13.59 14.87
CA ASP A 99 33.49 -14.01 16.23
C ASP A 99 31.99 -13.77 16.46
N CYS A 100 31.19 -14.64 15.86
CA CYS A 100 29.74 -14.48 15.77
C CYS A 100 29.04 -14.75 17.11
N ASP A 101 29.68 -15.48 18.03
CA ASP A 101 29.13 -15.82 19.34
C ASP A 101 29.16 -14.63 20.30
N HIS A 102 30.10 -13.71 20.09
CA HIS A 102 30.20 -12.43 20.81
C HIS A 102 29.85 -11.21 19.94
N CYS A 103 29.07 -11.41 18.88
CA CYS A 103 28.76 -10.34 17.93
C CYS A 103 27.56 -9.49 18.39
N ASN A 104 27.85 -8.26 18.84
CA ASN A 104 26.86 -7.28 19.29
C ASN A 104 26.11 -6.58 18.13
N ARG A 105 26.41 -6.93 16.87
CA ARG A 105 25.85 -6.29 15.66
C ARG A 105 24.76 -7.14 14.99
N ARG A 106 24.17 -8.09 15.71
CA ARG A 106 23.06 -8.93 15.23
C ARG A 106 21.75 -8.12 15.21
N GLU A 107 21.68 -7.15 14.32
CA GLU A 107 20.41 -6.49 13.99
C GLU A 107 19.80 -7.15 12.76
N ASN A 108 18.48 -7.35 12.79
CA ASN A 108 17.75 -7.89 11.63
C ASN A 108 17.86 -6.91 10.47
N ARG A 109 18.18 -7.41 9.26
CA ARG A 109 18.36 -6.58 8.06
C ARG A 109 17.06 -5.98 7.51
N THR A 110 15.94 -6.31 8.14
CA THR A 110 14.59 -5.92 7.75
C THR A 110 13.78 -5.63 9.00
N VAL A 111 12.95 -4.59 8.93
CA VAL A 111 11.98 -4.25 9.96
C VAL A 111 10.67 -4.97 9.63
N GLU A 112 10.10 -5.66 10.62
CA GLU A 112 8.76 -6.23 10.56
C GLU A 112 7.80 -5.19 11.13
N LEU A 113 6.85 -4.73 10.32
CA LEU A 113 5.90 -3.70 10.72
C LEU A 113 5.03 -4.16 11.90
N ASP A 114 4.62 -5.42 11.90
CA ASP A 114 3.74 -6.00 12.93
C ASP A 114 4.48 -6.45 14.19
N LYS A 115 5.81 -6.36 14.21
CA LYS A 115 6.60 -6.83 15.34
C LYS A 115 6.79 -5.72 16.37
N THR A 116 6.48 -6.04 17.61
CA THR A 116 6.90 -5.25 18.76
C THR A 116 8.37 -5.53 19.07
N TYR A 117 9.18 -4.47 19.12
CA TYR A 117 10.58 -4.51 19.49
C TYR A 117 10.72 -4.06 20.95
N THR A 118 11.28 -4.91 21.80
CA THR A 118 11.61 -4.53 23.18
C THR A 118 13.05 -4.05 23.23
N ASP A 119 13.26 -2.83 23.72
CA ASP A 119 14.60 -2.39 24.11
C ASP A 119 14.97 -3.08 25.43
N GLU A 120 16.02 -3.92 25.38
CA GLU A 120 16.52 -4.68 26.53
C GLU A 120 16.98 -3.78 27.69
N ASN A 121 17.33 -2.52 27.43
CA ASN A 121 17.85 -1.62 28.45
C ASN A 121 16.76 -0.86 29.23
N ASN A 122 15.61 -0.59 28.60
CA ASN A 122 14.58 0.28 29.18
C ASN A 122 13.19 -0.36 29.26
N GLY A 123 13.03 -1.61 28.80
CA GLY A 123 11.73 -2.30 28.77
C GLY A 123 10.70 -1.62 27.87
N ARG A 124 11.13 -0.64 27.05
CA ARG A 124 10.25 0.13 26.19
C ARG A 124 9.90 -0.71 24.97
N ILE A 125 8.60 -0.93 24.78
CA ILE A 125 8.08 -1.59 23.59
C ILE A 125 7.96 -0.53 22.51
N SER A 126 8.72 -0.70 21.43
CA SER A 126 8.66 0.11 20.22
C SER A 126 7.94 -0.64 19.11
N LYS A 127 7.11 0.05 18.35
CA LYS A 127 6.53 -0.41 17.09
C LYS A 127 7.03 0.49 15.98
N PHE A 128 7.19 -0.06 14.78
CA PHE A 128 7.58 0.75 13.64
C PHE A 128 6.32 1.32 12.98
N ASP A 129 6.04 2.59 13.22
CA ASP A 129 5.04 3.35 12.49
C ASP A 129 5.78 4.28 11.51
N PRO A 130 5.59 4.11 10.19
CA PRO A 130 6.17 5.04 9.22
C PRO A 130 5.58 6.44 9.44
N ALA A 131 6.43 7.46 9.32
CA ALA A 131 5.95 8.83 9.43
C ALA A 131 4.99 9.14 8.27
N ASP A 132 3.78 9.60 8.60
CA ASP A 132 2.85 10.12 7.61
C ASP A 132 3.17 11.59 7.34
N GLU A 133 3.98 11.84 6.32
CA GLU A 133 4.36 13.19 5.88
C GLU A 133 3.16 14.02 5.38
N SER A 134 2.01 13.39 5.11
CA SER A 134 0.78 14.07 4.71
C SER A 134 -0.11 14.47 5.90
N ALA A 135 0.21 13.99 7.10
CA ALA A 135 -0.50 14.28 8.34
C ALA A 135 0.08 15.51 9.05
N ASP A 136 0.39 16.58 8.32
CA ASP A 136 0.63 17.87 8.95
C ASP A 136 -0.70 18.44 9.46
N ILE A 137 -1.04 18.06 10.70
CA ILE A 137 -2.28 18.45 11.38
C ILE A 137 -2.40 19.98 11.45
N THR A 138 -1.28 20.69 11.62
CA THR A 138 -1.26 22.16 11.67
C THR A 138 -1.70 22.76 10.35
N THR A 139 -1.10 22.32 9.24
CA THR A 139 -1.48 22.76 7.89
C THR A 139 -2.96 22.45 7.59
N ILE A 140 -3.45 21.26 7.97
CA ILE A 140 -4.87 20.88 7.77
C ILE A 140 -5.83 21.80 8.55
N ILE A 141 -5.46 22.22 9.75
CA ILE A 141 -6.29 23.12 10.57
C ILE A 141 -6.29 24.54 9.97
N GLU A 142 -5.15 25.02 9.50
CA GLU A 142 -5.01 26.32 8.83
C GLU A 142 -5.84 26.37 7.55
N ASP A 143 -5.74 25.36 6.70
CA ASP A 143 -6.54 25.23 5.47
C ASP A 143 -8.05 25.22 5.74
N LYS A 144 -8.48 24.51 6.79
CA LYS A 144 -9.89 24.49 7.22
C LYS A 144 -10.36 25.87 7.68
N ALA A 145 -9.53 26.61 8.41
CA ALA A 145 -9.85 27.95 8.85
C ALA A 145 -9.97 28.93 7.67
N LEU A 146 -9.04 28.86 6.71
CA LEU A 146 -9.10 29.63 5.46
C LEU A 146 -10.37 29.31 4.65
N LEU A 147 -10.70 28.03 4.52
CA LEU A 147 -11.87 27.59 3.75
C LEU A 147 -13.17 28.09 4.39
N ALA A 148 -13.27 28.08 5.73
CA ALA A 148 -14.41 28.64 6.45
C ALA A 148 -14.53 30.16 6.25
N ALA A 149 -13.42 30.90 6.25
CA ALA A 149 -13.40 32.33 5.97
C ALA A 149 -13.86 32.64 4.54
N LEU A 150 -13.38 31.88 3.55
CA LEU A 150 -13.79 32.02 2.14
C LEU A 150 -15.28 31.73 1.95
N ILE A 151 -15.81 30.67 2.56
CA ILE A 151 -17.24 30.34 2.50
C ILE A 151 -18.09 31.47 3.08
N SER A 152 -17.72 31.98 4.26
CA SER A 152 -18.42 33.10 4.90
C SER A 152 -18.51 34.33 3.98
N ILE A 153 -17.46 34.60 3.21
CA ILE A 153 -17.41 35.74 2.29
C ILE A 153 -18.23 35.49 1.03
N LEU A 154 -18.18 34.26 0.50
CA LEU A 154 -19.08 33.83 -0.55
C LEU A 154 -20.53 34.00 -0.13
N ASP A 155 -20.90 33.70 1.11
CA ASP A 155 -22.24 33.91 1.68
C ASP A 155 -22.68 35.37 1.81
N LYS A 156 -21.74 36.30 1.96
CA LYS A 156 -22.05 37.74 1.93
C LYS A 156 -22.20 38.32 0.52
N LEU A 157 -21.73 37.62 -0.51
CA LEU A 157 -21.81 38.08 -1.90
C LEU A 157 -23.23 37.93 -2.45
N SER A 158 -23.68 38.93 -3.20
CA SER A 158 -24.98 38.85 -3.89
C SER A 158 -24.95 37.76 -4.97
N PRO A 159 -26.10 37.21 -5.37
CA PRO A 159 -26.17 36.21 -6.45
C PRO A 159 -25.52 36.70 -7.75
N GLU A 160 -25.71 37.98 -8.09
CA GLU A 160 -25.09 38.62 -9.25
C GLU A 160 -23.55 38.71 -9.13
N ASP A 161 -23.05 39.04 -7.93
CA ASP A 161 -21.62 39.15 -7.68
C ASP A 161 -20.95 37.75 -7.70
N ARG A 162 -21.66 36.70 -7.26
CA ARG A 162 -21.22 35.29 -7.37
C ARG A 162 -21.18 34.80 -8.82
N GLU A 163 -22.20 35.11 -9.60
CA GLU A 163 -22.24 34.74 -11.02
C GLU A 163 -21.14 35.50 -11.81
N LEU A 164 -20.88 36.76 -11.46
CA LEU A 164 -19.72 37.50 -11.98
C LEU A 164 -18.39 36.84 -11.61
N TRP A 165 -18.23 36.38 -10.37
CA TRP A 165 -17.03 35.66 -9.92
C TRP A 165 -16.77 34.39 -10.73
N GLU A 166 -17.81 33.60 -11.03
CA GLU A 166 -17.67 32.41 -11.88
C GLU A 166 -17.27 32.74 -13.32
N PHE A 167 -17.76 33.85 -13.90
CA PHE A 167 -17.28 34.32 -15.21
C PHE A 167 -15.81 34.75 -15.21
N LEU A 168 -15.35 35.37 -14.12
CA LEU A 168 -13.96 35.76 -13.95
C LEU A 168 -13.05 34.54 -13.81
N LYS A 169 -13.47 33.54 -13.01
CA LYS A 169 -12.76 32.27 -12.82
C LYS A 169 -12.60 31.50 -14.13
N THR A 170 -13.65 31.48 -14.96
CA THR A 170 -13.66 30.82 -16.28
C THR A 170 -13.04 31.69 -17.40
N LYS A 171 -12.54 32.89 -17.08
CA LYS A 171 -11.88 33.83 -18.01
C LYS A 171 -12.73 34.21 -19.23
N VAL A 172 -14.04 34.38 -19.03
CA VAL A 172 -14.95 34.83 -20.09
C VAL A 172 -14.62 36.25 -20.51
N LYS A 173 -14.77 36.57 -21.82
CA LYS A 173 -14.54 37.92 -22.34
C LYS A 173 -15.51 38.91 -21.70
N LYS A 174 -15.00 40.07 -21.25
CA LYS A 174 -15.80 41.13 -20.60
C LYS A 174 -16.95 41.64 -21.48
N GLN A 175 -16.80 41.59 -22.81
CA GLN A 175 -17.86 41.91 -23.76
C GLN A 175 -19.06 40.96 -23.64
N ALA A 176 -18.81 39.64 -23.56
CA ALA A 176 -19.88 38.65 -23.42
C ALA A 176 -20.60 38.75 -22.06
N ILE A 177 -19.89 39.19 -21.02
CA ILE A 177 -20.48 39.50 -19.72
C ILE A 177 -21.38 40.74 -19.83
N ALA A 178 -20.90 41.79 -20.52
CA ALA A 178 -21.66 43.02 -20.75
C ALA A 178 -22.98 42.73 -21.49
N ASP A 179 -22.91 41.92 -22.56
CA ASP A 179 -24.08 41.49 -23.35
C ASP A 179 -25.08 40.69 -22.50
N ARG A 180 -24.60 39.79 -21.63
CA ARG A 180 -25.46 38.95 -20.76
C ARG A 180 -26.20 39.76 -19.69
N TYR A 181 -25.56 40.77 -19.13
CA TYR A 181 -26.15 41.62 -18.08
C TYR A 181 -26.83 42.88 -18.63
N ASN A 182 -26.87 43.08 -19.95
CA ASN A 182 -27.29 44.33 -20.59
C ASN A 182 -26.58 45.57 -20.00
N LEU A 183 -25.28 45.44 -19.74
CA LEU A 183 -24.43 46.49 -19.19
C LEU A 183 -23.47 47.02 -20.26
N THR A 184 -22.89 48.19 -20.02
CA THR A 184 -21.73 48.65 -20.78
C THR A 184 -20.47 47.91 -20.31
N LEU A 185 -19.44 47.87 -21.16
CA LEU A 185 -18.15 47.28 -20.81
C LEU A 185 -17.53 47.93 -19.56
N ASP A 186 -17.69 49.26 -19.42
CA ASP A 186 -17.26 49.98 -18.22
C ASP A 186 -18.11 49.64 -16.98
N GLY A 187 -19.40 49.34 -17.17
CA GLY A 187 -20.26 48.81 -16.10
C GLY A 187 -19.77 47.47 -15.55
N VAL A 188 -19.29 46.57 -16.43
CA VAL A 188 -18.66 45.31 -16.02
C VAL A 188 -17.36 45.56 -15.25
N ARG A 189 -16.50 46.45 -15.75
CA ARG A 189 -15.24 46.83 -15.07
C ARG A 189 -15.49 47.43 -13.69
N TYR A 190 -16.51 48.27 -13.57
CA TYR A 190 -16.92 48.84 -12.29
C TYR A 190 -17.42 47.78 -11.31
N ARG A 191 -18.26 46.84 -11.76
CA ARG A 191 -18.75 45.73 -10.92
C ARG A 191 -17.61 44.82 -10.46
N GLU A 192 -16.66 44.52 -11.33
CA GLU A 192 -15.43 43.78 -11.00
C GLU A 192 -14.57 44.53 -9.96
N GLN A 193 -14.32 45.82 -10.16
CA GLN A 193 -13.60 46.64 -9.17
C GLN A 193 -14.31 46.65 -7.82
N ARG A 194 -15.64 46.78 -7.81
CA ARG A 194 -16.45 46.75 -6.59
C ARG A 194 -16.41 45.39 -5.90
N LEU A 195 -16.44 44.31 -6.67
CA LEU A 195 -16.28 42.94 -6.17
C LEU A 195 -14.93 42.74 -5.48
N PHE A 196 -13.84 43.14 -6.13
CA PHE A 196 -12.50 43.07 -5.53
C PHE A 196 -12.34 44.01 -4.33
N ALA A 197 -12.97 45.19 -4.35
CA ALA A 197 -12.98 46.08 -3.19
C ALA A 197 -13.66 45.44 -1.98
N LYS A 198 -14.81 44.77 -2.17
CA LYS A 198 -15.49 44.01 -1.11
C LYS A 198 -14.60 42.90 -0.55
N LEU A 199 -13.99 42.09 -1.42
CA LEU A 199 -13.09 41.00 -1.02
C LEU A 199 -11.86 41.51 -0.27
N ARG A 200 -11.27 42.63 -0.71
CA ARG A 200 -10.11 43.25 -0.06
C ARG A 200 -10.43 43.98 1.24
N SER A 201 -11.70 44.34 1.45
CA SER A 201 -12.14 44.99 2.70
C SER A 201 -12.51 44.00 3.80
N ASP A 202 -12.58 42.69 3.49
CA ASP A 202 -12.93 41.69 4.50
C ASP A 202 -11.73 41.41 5.42
N LYS A 203 -11.92 41.76 6.69
CA LYS A 203 -10.90 41.64 7.73
C LYS A 203 -10.38 40.20 7.90
N ALA A 204 -11.22 39.19 7.71
CA ALA A 204 -10.82 37.79 7.91
C ALA A 204 -9.84 37.30 6.83
N LEU A 205 -9.96 37.79 5.59
CA LEU A 205 -8.97 37.50 4.55
C LEU A 205 -7.69 38.30 4.75
N CYS A 206 -7.80 39.59 5.07
CA CYS A 206 -6.63 40.42 5.36
C CYS A 206 -5.79 39.83 6.50
N ASP A 207 -6.42 39.48 7.62
CA ASP A 207 -5.73 38.91 8.79
C ASP A 207 -5.04 37.57 8.46
N PHE A 208 -5.54 36.79 7.49
CA PHE A 208 -4.94 35.52 7.07
C PHE A 208 -3.74 35.73 6.14
N PHE A 209 -3.85 36.64 5.17
CA PHE A 209 -2.78 36.91 4.20
C PHE A 209 -1.69 37.87 4.71
N GLU A 210 -1.91 38.58 5.81
CA GLU A 210 -0.89 39.44 6.45
C GLU A 210 -0.07 38.71 7.53
N LYS A 211 -0.51 37.53 7.98
CA LYS A 211 0.17 36.73 9.01
C LYS A 211 1.18 35.71 8.45
N HIS A 212 1.26 35.56 7.14
CA HIS A 212 2.22 34.73 6.42
C HIS A 212 3.05 35.59 5.45
#